data_AF-A0A1M7LBL1-F1
#
_entry.id   AF-A0A1M7LBL1-F1
#
_cell.length_a   1.000
_cell.length_b   1.000
_cell.length_c   1.000
_cell.angle_alpha   90.00
_cell.angle_beta   90.00
_cell.angle_gamma   90.00
#
_symmetry.space_group_name_H-M   'P 1'
#
loop_
_entity.id
_entity.type
_entity.pdbx_description
1 polymer ?
#
loop_
_entity_poly.entity_id
_entity_poly.type
_entity_poly.pdbx_seq_one_letter_code
_entity_poly.pdbx_strand_id
1 'polypeptide(L)'
;MLVVPNNSSKAIPAADSQTIQTFMGMLAHEMRTQIAGICTASNLLLHETESRKNKNFYLSHINSMSINVLHVLNNMMATSTIEDGKLAIKALPKRIQIRQWLKEQILQYKLITAIRSVKIKTNFRRNVPEYITTDEVKLGQILKNLIDNALKFAPANTNICIYICSLREDRLLFQISDSGQGIPADKIPFLFQPFNLLMKG
;
A
#
# COMPACT_ATOMS: atom_id res chain seq x y z
N MET A 1 16.66 25.28 9.31
CA MET A 1 16.85 26.23 8.20
C MET A 1 17.98 25.68 7.36
N LEU A 2 17.67 25.08 6.22
CA LEU A 2 18.64 24.60 5.23
C LEU A 2 18.19 25.18 3.89
N VAL A 3 18.99 26.12 3.38
CA VAL A 3 18.81 26.74 2.07
C VAL A 3 19.39 25.77 1.05
N VAL A 4 18.57 25.30 0.11
CA VAL A 4 19.02 24.48 -1.03
C VAL A 4 19.28 25.44 -2.20
N PRO A 5 20.44 25.37 -2.89
CA PRO A 5 20.73 26.26 -4.00
C PRO A 5 19.83 25.94 -5.20
N ASN A 6 19.39 27.01 -5.87
CA ASN A 6 18.69 27.00 -7.12
C ASN A 6 19.63 26.47 -8.22
N ASN A 7 19.36 25.29 -8.78
CA ASN A 7 20.09 24.78 -9.94
C ASN A 7 19.09 24.49 -11.07
N SER A 8 19.36 25.15 -12.18
CA SER A 8 18.61 25.18 -13.42
C SER A 8 18.42 23.80 -14.05
N SER A 9 17.18 23.57 -14.51
CA SER A 9 16.74 22.73 -15.64
C SER A 9 17.73 21.63 -16.09
N LYS A 10 17.75 20.51 -15.38
CA LYS A 10 18.14 19.22 -15.97
C LYS A 10 16.86 18.40 -16.13
N ALA A 11 16.48 18.15 -17.37
CA ALA A 11 15.46 17.16 -17.70
C ALA A 11 15.86 15.83 -17.03
N ILE A 12 14.92 15.25 -16.30
CA ILE A 12 15.04 13.91 -15.75
C ILE A 12 15.26 12.98 -16.95
N PRO A 13 16.34 12.16 -17.00
CA PRO A 13 16.52 11.22 -18.09
C PRO A 13 15.29 10.30 -18.13
N ALA A 14 14.64 10.19 -19.29
CA ALA A 14 13.64 9.15 -19.51
C ALA A 14 14.27 7.80 -19.14
N ALA A 15 13.62 7.03 -18.28
CA ALA A 15 14.09 5.69 -17.93
C ALA A 15 14.28 4.89 -19.24
N ASP A 16 15.46 4.30 -19.45
CA ASP A 16 15.80 3.54 -20.66
C ASP A 16 14.69 2.54 -21.02
N SER A 17 14.26 2.49 -22.28
CA SER A 17 13.20 1.60 -22.76
C SER A 17 13.45 0.12 -22.43
N GLN A 18 14.71 -0.26 -22.26
CA GLN A 18 15.11 -1.60 -21.81
C GLN A 18 14.66 -1.89 -20.37
N THR A 19 14.68 -0.89 -19.49
CA THR A 19 14.21 -0.97 -18.10
C THR A 19 12.71 -1.18 -18.07
N ILE A 20 11.96 -0.49 -18.93
CA ILE A 20 10.50 -0.62 -19.06
C ILE A 20 10.11 -2.00 -19.59
N GLN A 21 10.81 -2.52 -20.61
CA GLN A 21 10.56 -3.87 -21.11
C GLN A 21 10.86 -4.95 -20.06
N THR A 22 11.95 -4.77 -19.32
CA THR A 22 12.32 -5.68 -18.23
C THR A 22 11.29 -5.65 -17.10
N PHE A 23 10.81 -4.45 -16.74
CA PHE A 23 9.73 -4.21 -15.78
C PHE A 23 8.42 -4.91 -16.20
N MET A 24 7.98 -4.71 -17.44
CA MET A 24 6.78 -5.37 -17.98
C MET A 24 6.93 -6.90 -18.01
N GLY A 25 8.12 -7.41 -18.33
CA GLY A 25 8.41 -8.85 -18.31
C GLY A 25 8.30 -9.46 -16.90
N MET A 26 8.85 -8.78 -15.88
CA MET A 26 8.73 -9.20 -14.48
C MET A 26 7.30 -9.16 -13.98
N LEU A 27 6.56 -8.08 -14.30
CA LEU A 27 5.13 -7.96 -14.00
C LEU A 27 4.31 -9.09 -14.60
N ALA A 28 4.50 -9.37 -15.89
CA ALA A 28 3.81 -10.45 -16.56
C ALA A 28 4.11 -11.81 -15.92
N HIS A 29 5.35 -12.04 -15.48
CA HIS A 29 5.74 -13.25 -14.77
C HIS A 29 5.07 -13.36 -13.39
N GLU A 30 5.09 -12.28 -12.61
CA GLU A 30 4.48 -12.25 -11.29
C GLU A 30 2.96 -12.42 -11.35
N MET A 31 2.29 -11.75 -12.30
CA MET A 31 0.87 -11.96 -12.57
C MET A 31 0.57 -13.41 -12.97
N ARG A 32 1.37 -13.99 -13.87
CA ARG A 32 1.19 -15.38 -14.30
C ARG A 32 1.28 -16.36 -13.13
N THR A 33 2.23 -16.15 -12.22
CA THR A 33 2.40 -17.00 -11.03
C THR A 33 1.21 -16.87 -10.08
N GLN A 34 0.74 -15.65 -9.80
CA GLN A 34 -0.42 -15.44 -8.90
C GLN A 34 -1.73 -15.97 -9.51
N ILE A 35 -1.94 -15.78 -10.81
CA ILE A 35 -3.11 -16.31 -11.55
C ILE A 35 -3.07 -17.83 -11.58
N ALA A 36 -1.90 -18.45 -11.84
CA ALA A 36 -1.76 -19.90 -11.80
C ALA A 36 -2.13 -20.47 -10.42
N GLY A 37 -1.71 -19.81 -9.33
CA GLY A 37 -2.12 -20.18 -7.97
C GLY A 37 -3.63 -20.10 -7.73
N ILE A 38 -4.29 -19.06 -8.24
CA ILE A 38 -5.77 -18.93 -8.19
C ILE A 38 -6.42 -20.09 -8.94
N CYS A 39 -5.95 -20.41 -10.15
CA CYS A 39 -6.49 -21.49 -10.97
C CYS A 39 -6.31 -22.85 -10.31
N THR A 40 -5.12 -23.14 -9.77
CA THR A 40 -4.86 -24.41 -9.05
C THR A 40 -5.74 -24.54 -7.82
N ALA A 41 -5.82 -23.52 -6.97
CA ALA A 41 -6.67 -23.56 -5.78
C ALA A 41 -8.17 -23.68 -6.13
N SER A 42 -8.61 -23.03 -7.22
CA SER A 42 -9.99 -23.16 -7.71
C SER A 42 -10.26 -24.56 -8.26
N ASN A 43 -9.32 -25.15 -9.00
CA ASN A 43 -9.44 -26.51 -9.52
C ASN A 43 -9.48 -27.55 -8.39
N LEU A 44 -8.66 -27.37 -7.35
CA LEU A 44 -8.71 -28.22 -6.16
C LEU A 44 -10.08 -28.10 -5.46
N LEU A 45 -10.66 -26.91 -5.35
CA LEU A 45 -12.02 -26.72 -4.83
C LEU A 45 -13.11 -27.37 -5.68
N LEU A 46 -12.95 -27.38 -7.01
CA LEU A 46 -13.91 -27.98 -7.94
C LEU A 46 -13.86 -29.52 -7.91
N HIS A 47 -12.70 -30.11 -7.62
CA HIS A 47 -12.48 -31.56 -7.71
C HIS A 47 -12.30 -32.28 -6.36
N GLU A 48 -12.11 -31.57 -5.24
CA GLU A 48 -12.05 -32.19 -3.91
C GLU A 48 -13.44 -32.43 -3.29
N THR A 49 -13.66 -33.67 -2.86
CA THR A 49 -14.79 -34.11 -2.02
C THR A 49 -14.52 -34.01 -0.51
N GLU A 50 -13.32 -33.60 -0.10
CA GLU A 50 -12.89 -33.64 1.31
C GLU A 50 -13.30 -32.43 2.17
N SER A 51 -13.16 -32.66 3.49
CA SER A 51 -13.43 -31.82 4.67
C SER A 51 -13.46 -30.29 4.47
N ARG A 52 -14.41 -29.64 5.15
CA ARG A 52 -14.64 -28.18 5.18
C ARG A 52 -13.40 -27.34 5.52
N LYS A 53 -12.38 -27.91 6.17
CA LYS A 53 -11.10 -27.22 6.48
C LYS A 53 -10.25 -26.94 5.24
N ASN A 54 -10.18 -27.84 4.26
CA ASN A 54 -9.40 -27.64 3.04
C ASN A 54 -10.02 -26.57 2.13
N LYS A 55 -11.37 -26.50 2.12
CA LYS A 55 -12.10 -25.48 1.36
C LYS A 55 -11.82 -24.06 1.83
N ASN A 56 -11.81 -23.82 3.14
CA ASN A 56 -11.50 -22.49 3.68
C ASN A 56 -10.05 -22.06 3.39
N PHE A 57 -9.10 -23.02 3.40
CA PHE A 57 -7.71 -22.77 3.04
C PHE A 57 -7.59 -22.30 1.58
N TYR A 58 -8.19 -23.03 0.63
CA TYR A 58 -8.13 -22.65 -0.79
C TYR A 58 -8.88 -21.34 -1.08
N LEU A 59 -10.04 -21.10 -0.46
CA LEU A 59 -10.76 -19.83 -0.62
C LEU A 59 -9.94 -18.64 -0.09
N SER A 60 -9.28 -18.81 1.07
CA SER A 60 -8.38 -17.79 1.62
C SER A 60 -7.17 -17.57 0.71
N HIS A 61 -6.64 -18.63 0.10
CA HIS A 61 -5.53 -18.56 -0.85
C HIS A 61 -5.91 -17.82 -2.13
N ILE A 62 -7.05 -18.15 -2.73
CA ILE A 62 -7.62 -17.45 -3.90
C ILE A 62 -7.80 -15.96 -3.60
N ASN A 63 -8.42 -15.62 -2.47
CA ASN A 63 -8.65 -14.23 -2.09
C ASN A 63 -7.34 -13.46 -1.93
N SER A 64 -6.34 -14.05 -1.28
CA SER A 64 -5.02 -13.43 -1.08
C SER A 64 -4.29 -13.19 -2.41
N MET A 65 -4.28 -14.18 -3.31
CA MET A 65 -3.68 -14.04 -4.64
C MET A 65 -4.42 -13.00 -5.50
N SER A 66 -5.75 -12.94 -5.40
CA SER A 66 -6.57 -11.97 -6.15
C SER A 66 -6.31 -10.53 -5.70
N ILE A 67 -6.19 -10.32 -4.37
CA ILE A 67 -5.81 -9.02 -3.80
C ILE A 67 -4.41 -8.61 -4.26
N ASN A 68 -3.46 -9.55 -4.32
CA ASN A 68 -2.10 -9.28 -4.79
C ASN A 68 -2.08 -8.89 -6.29
N VAL A 69 -2.80 -9.62 -7.15
CA VAL A 69 -2.93 -9.28 -8.57
C VAL A 69 -3.52 -7.88 -8.75
N LEU A 70 -4.56 -7.55 -7.98
CA LEU A 70 -5.17 -6.22 -8.00
C LEU A 70 -4.18 -5.13 -7.55
N HIS A 71 -3.35 -5.42 -6.55
CA HIS A 71 -2.33 -4.50 -6.08
C HIS A 71 -1.24 -4.27 -7.14
N VAL A 72 -0.76 -5.34 -7.80
CA VAL A 72 0.20 -5.26 -8.91
C VAL A 72 -0.37 -4.46 -10.08
N LEU A 73 -1.64 -4.69 -10.45
CA LEU A 73 -2.34 -3.93 -11.49
C LEU A 73 -2.48 -2.45 -11.14
N ASN A 74 -2.88 -2.14 -9.89
CA ASN A 74 -3.01 -0.76 -9.44
C ASN A 74 -1.66 -0.02 -9.43
N ASN A 75 -0.58 -0.71 -9.05
CA ASN A 75 0.77 -0.16 -9.10
C ASN A 75 1.22 0.06 -10.56
N MET A 76 0.89 -0.85 -11.48
CA MET A 76 1.16 -0.69 -12.92
C MET A 76 0.45 0.55 -13.51
N MET A 77 -0.83 0.76 -13.20
CA MET A 77 -1.57 1.95 -13.65
C MET A 77 -0.98 3.25 -13.06
N ALA A 78 -0.47 3.20 -11.83
CA ALA A 78 0.19 4.34 -11.21
C ALA A 78 1.56 4.63 -11.84
N THR A 79 2.31 3.62 -12.30
CA THR A 79 3.63 3.82 -12.92
C THR A 79 3.54 4.28 -14.38
N SER A 80 2.61 3.75 -15.19
CA SER A 80 2.43 4.16 -16.59
C SER A 80 1.96 5.62 -16.72
N THR A 81 1.27 6.14 -15.71
CA THR A 81 0.81 7.53 -15.68
C THR A 81 1.89 8.52 -15.24
N ILE A 82 2.99 8.07 -14.63
CA ILE A 82 4.11 8.91 -14.20
C ILE A 82 5.08 9.18 -15.36
N GLU A 83 5.29 8.21 -16.26
CA GLU A 83 6.27 8.31 -17.36
C GLU A 83 5.85 9.27 -18.49
N ASP A 84 4.54 9.47 -18.72
CA ASP A 84 4.05 10.30 -19.81
C ASP A 84 4.16 11.83 -19.58
N GLY A 85 4.63 12.27 -18.40
CA GLY A 85 4.71 13.71 -18.05
C GLY A 85 3.36 14.45 -18.05
N LYS A 86 2.26 13.78 -18.37
CA LYS A 86 0.90 14.29 -18.55
C LYS A 86 0.02 14.09 -17.32
N LEU A 87 0.59 14.15 -16.13
CA LEU A 87 -0.21 14.32 -14.93
C LEU A 87 -0.64 15.78 -14.80
N ALA A 88 -1.53 16.20 -15.69
CA ALA A 88 -2.67 16.99 -15.26
C ALA A 88 -3.56 16.07 -14.40
N ILE A 89 -3.06 15.62 -13.24
CA ILE A 89 -3.91 15.06 -12.19
C ILE A 89 -4.84 16.19 -11.84
N LYS A 90 -6.07 16.14 -12.34
CA LYS A 90 -7.15 16.90 -11.73
C LYS A 90 -7.35 16.28 -10.37
N ALA A 91 -6.69 16.84 -9.36
CA ALA A 91 -7.08 16.59 -7.99
C ALA A 91 -8.58 16.88 -7.92
N LEU A 92 -9.33 15.96 -7.33
CA LEU A 92 -10.74 16.18 -7.04
C LEU A 92 -10.84 16.50 -5.55
N PRO A 93 -10.47 17.72 -5.13
CA PRO A 93 -10.50 18.10 -3.73
C PRO A 93 -11.93 18.02 -3.22
N LYS A 94 -12.13 17.20 -2.21
CA LYS A 94 -13.37 17.07 -1.47
C LYS A 94 -13.12 17.47 -0.03
N ARG A 95 -14.07 18.20 0.54
CA ARG A 95 -14.08 18.50 1.97
C ARG A 95 -14.55 17.26 2.72
N ILE A 96 -13.71 16.71 3.59
CA ILE A 96 -13.99 15.50 4.37
C ILE A 96 -13.79 15.77 5.87
N GLN A 97 -14.58 15.12 6.72
CA GLN A 97 -14.38 15.15 8.17
C GLN A 97 -13.33 14.09 8.54
N ILE A 98 -12.10 14.51 8.85
CA ILE A 98 -10.93 13.63 8.83
C ILE A 98 -11.00 12.49 9.85
N ARG A 99 -11.61 12.74 11.01
CA ARG A 99 -11.75 11.74 12.09
C ARG A 99 -12.74 10.65 11.71
N GLN A 100 -13.89 11.03 11.15
CA GLN A 100 -14.90 10.08 10.69
C GLN A 100 -14.36 9.28 9.50
N TRP A 101 -13.79 9.97 8.51
CA TRP A 101 -13.21 9.34 7.34
C TRP A 101 -12.14 8.31 7.72
N LEU A 102 -11.18 8.66 8.59
CA LEU A 102 -10.15 7.70 9.00
C LEU A 102 -10.74 6.51 9.75
N LYS A 103 -11.79 6.71 10.56
CA LYS A 103 -12.49 5.62 11.24
C LYS A 103 -13.09 4.64 10.23
N GLU A 104 -13.73 5.14 9.18
CA GLU A 104 -14.27 4.32 8.09
C GLU A 104 -13.15 3.56 7.35
N GLN A 105 -12.03 4.22 7.05
CA GLN A 105 -10.86 3.58 6.44
C GLN A 105 -10.22 2.50 7.32
N ILE A 106 -10.41 2.52 8.65
CA ILE A 106 -9.87 1.50 9.55
C ILE A 106 -10.85 0.34 9.74
N LEU A 107 -12.17 0.59 9.61
CA LEU A 107 -13.19 -0.46 9.76
C LEU A 107 -13.00 -1.62 8.78
N GLN A 108 -12.50 -1.36 7.57
CA GLN A 108 -12.18 -2.40 6.59
C GLN A 108 -11.16 -3.42 7.09
N TYR A 109 -10.34 -3.08 8.09
CA TYR A 109 -9.32 -3.95 8.65
C TYR A 109 -9.80 -4.81 9.83
N LYS A 110 -11.07 -4.67 10.27
CA LYS A 110 -11.59 -5.34 11.48
C LYS A 110 -11.43 -6.87 11.45
N LEU A 111 -11.63 -7.50 10.30
CA LEU A 111 -11.52 -8.95 10.16
C LEU A 111 -10.05 -9.41 10.22
N ILE A 112 -9.16 -8.79 9.45
CA ILE A 112 -7.75 -9.19 9.38
C ILE A 112 -7.01 -8.90 10.69
N THR A 113 -7.35 -7.80 11.36
CA THR A 113 -6.81 -7.46 12.70
C THR A 113 -7.23 -8.48 13.75
N ALA A 114 -8.48 -8.96 13.70
CA ALA A 114 -8.94 -10.04 14.57
C ALA A 114 -8.19 -11.37 14.30
N ILE A 115 -8.04 -11.76 13.03
CA ILE A 115 -7.34 -12.99 12.65
C ILE A 115 -5.87 -12.95 13.07
N ARG A 116 -5.18 -11.82 12.84
CA ARG A 116 -3.76 -11.66 13.19
C ARG A 116 -3.52 -11.29 14.66
N SER A 117 -4.58 -11.11 15.44
CA SER A 117 -4.51 -10.61 16.83
C SER A 117 -3.73 -9.30 16.96
N VAL A 118 -3.81 -8.41 15.97
CA VAL A 118 -3.19 -7.07 15.98
C VAL A 118 -4.27 -6.02 16.19
N LYS A 119 -3.97 -4.92 16.88
CA LYS A 119 -4.93 -3.80 17.04
C LYS A 119 -4.45 -2.56 16.31
N ILE A 120 -5.34 -1.86 15.61
CA ILE A 120 -5.05 -0.54 15.05
C ILE A 120 -5.58 0.52 16.03
N LYS A 121 -4.71 1.44 16.44
CA LYS A 121 -5.03 2.57 17.33
C LYS A 121 -4.83 3.88 16.58
N THR A 122 -5.79 4.79 16.69
CA THR A 122 -5.66 6.14 16.14
C THR A 122 -5.41 7.14 17.24
N ASN A 123 -4.52 8.09 16.98
CA ASN A 123 -4.24 9.19 17.89
C ASN A 123 -4.16 10.51 17.12
N PHE A 124 -5.11 11.39 17.38
CA PHE A 124 -5.18 12.72 16.78
C PHE A 124 -4.72 13.75 17.79
N ARG A 125 -3.72 14.56 17.43
CA ARG A 125 -3.38 15.74 18.23
C ARG A 125 -4.50 16.78 18.20
N ARG A 126 -4.52 17.64 19.23
CA ARG A 126 -5.51 18.71 19.39
C ARG A 126 -5.51 19.72 18.23
N ASN A 127 -4.37 19.89 17.56
CA ASN A 127 -4.21 20.83 16.47
C ASN A 127 -4.67 20.31 15.10
N VAL A 128 -5.23 19.09 15.02
CA VAL A 128 -5.78 18.58 13.76
C VAL A 128 -7.16 19.19 13.52
N PRO A 129 -7.40 19.88 12.39
CA PRO A 129 -8.69 20.44 12.06
C PRO A 129 -9.74 19.33 11.89
N GLU A 130 -11.00 19.67 12.14
CA GLU A 130 -12.10 18.72 11.99
C GLU A 130 -12.34 18.32 10.52
N TYR A 131 -12.18 19.29 9.62
CA TYR A 131 -12.35 19.11 8.18
C TYR A 131 -11.06 19.42 7.44
N ILE A 132 -10.79 18.64 6.40
CA ILE A 132 -9.73 18.94 5.42
C ILE A 132 -10.29 18.90 4.01
N THR A 133 -9.63 19.60 3.10
CA THR A 133 -9.90 19.53 1.67
C THR A 133 -8.78 18.75 1.01
N THR A 134 -9.09 17.58 0.45
CA THR A 134 -8.10 16.67 -0.14
C THR A 134 -8.72 15.81 -1.24
N ASP A 135 -7.89 15.19 -2.06
CA ASP A 135 -8.33 14.06 -2.88
C ASP A 135 -8.50 12.83 -1.96
N GLU A 136 -9.76 12.49 -1.68
CA GLU A 136 -10.15 11.42 -0.75
C GLU A 136 -9.61 10.05 -1.19
N VAL A 137 -9.67 9.77 -2.50
CA VAL A 137 -9.29 8.49 -3.08
C VAL A 137 -7.79 8.28 -2.97
N LYS A 138 -7.01 9.31 -3.33
CA LYS A 138 -5.54 9.25 -3.25
C LYS A 138 -5.06 9.13 -1.81
N LEU A 139 -5.64 9.90 -0.89
CA LEU A 139 -5.29 9.81 0.52
C LEU A 139 -5.60 8.40 1.07
N GLY A 140 -6.77 7.85 0.70
CA GLY A 140 -7.14 6.47 1.04
C GLY A 140 -6.14 5.45 0.53
N GLN A 141 -5.68 5.58 -0.71
CA GLN A 141 -4.68 4.69 -1.31
C GLN A 141 -3.33 4.76 -0.58
N ILE A 142 -2.85 5.96 -0.24
CA ILE A 142 -1.62 6.16 0.53
C ILE A 142 -1.73 5.45 1.89
N LEU A 143 -2.81 5.70 2.63
CA LEU A 143 -3.00 5.07 3.94
C LEU A 143 -3.14 3.56 3.86
N LYS A 144 -3.88 3.05 2.87
CA LYS A 144 -4.03 1.61 2.64
C LYS A 144 -2.66 0.95 2.46
N ASN A 145 -1.80 1.49 1.60
CA ASN A 145 -0.48 0.91 1.36
C ASN A 145 0.38 0.89 2.62
N LEU A 146 0.33 1.95 3.44
CA LEU A 146 1.10 2.02 4.68
C LEU A 146 0.56 1.08 5.77
N ILE A 147 -0.78 0.98 5.90
CA ILE A 147 -1.43 0.08 6.88
C ILE A 147 -1.24 -1.39 6.48
N ASP A 148 -1.33 -1.72 5.20
CA ASP A 148 -1.11 -3.07 4.68
C ASP A 148 0.34 -3.52 4.98
N ASN A 149 1.31 -2.63 4.76
CA ASN A 149 2.70 -2.88 5.12
C ASN A 149 2.88 -3.08 6.63
N ALA A 150 2.31 -2.20 7.46
CA ALA A 150 2.35 -2.33 8.91
C ALA A 150 1.74 -3.66 9.38
N LEU A 151 0.57 -4.05 8.86
CA LEU A 151 -0.09 -5.31 9.18
C LEU A 151 0.73 -6.52 8.73
N LYS A 152 1.39 -6.44 7.57
CA LYS A 152 2.23 -7.52 7.04
C LYS A 152 3.34 -7.90 8.03
N PHE A 153 4.02 -6.90 8.60
CA PHE A 153 5.21 -7.10 9.43
C PHE A 153 4.97 -7.05 10.94
N ALA A 154 3.81 -6.57 11.40
CA ALA A 154 3.46 -6.55 12.82
C ALA A 154 3.30 -7.99 13.40
N PRO A 155 3.95 -8.29 14.53
CA PRO A 155 3.74 -9.54 15.26
C PRO A 155 2.34 -9.61 15.87
N ALA A 156 1.84 -10.82 16.13
CA ALA A 156 0.58 -11.01 16.85
C ALA A 156 0.64 -10.37 18.25
N ASN A 157 -0.52 -9.94 18.75
CA ASN A 157 -0.71 -9.25 20.04
C ASN A 157 -0.03 -7.88 20.17
N THR A 158 0.36 -7.26 19.05
CA THR A 158 0.92 -5.90 19.03
C THR A 158 -0.10 -4.86 18.55
N ASN A 159 0.30 -3.58 18.59
CA ASN A 159 -0.52 -2.48 18.10
C ASN A 159 0.15 -1.81 16.90
N ILE A 160 -0.64 -1.47 15.89
CA ILE A 160 -0.29 -0.48 14.87
C ILE A 160 -0.89 0.84 15.30
N CYS A 161 -0.07 1.88 15.39
CA CYS A 161 -0.48 3.21 15.81
C CYS A 161 -0.47 4.18 14.63
N ILE A 162 -1.60 4.83 14.39
CA ILE A 162 -1.75 5.89 13.38
C ILE A 162 -1.84 7.22 14.12
N TYR A 163 -0.78 8.03 14.02
CA TYR A 163 -0.71 9.37 14.60
C TYR A 163 -0.99 10.41 13.52
N ILE A 164 -1.83 11.38 13.86
CA ILE A 164 -2.15 12.52 13.00
C ILE A 164 -1.88 13.81 13.78
N CYS A 165 -1.10 14.70 13.19
CA CYS A 165 -0.90 16.06 13.72
C CYS A 165 -0.81 17.08 12.60
N SER A 166 -1.24 18.31 12.89
CA SER A 166 -0.91 19.44 12.03
C SER A 166 0.55 19.84 12.27
N LEU A 167 1.33 19.98 11.20
CA LEU A 167 2.69 20.53 11.25
C LEU A 167 2.68 22.06 11.05
N ARG A 168 1.73 22.54 10.23
CA ARG A 168 1.43 23.94 9.88
C ARG A 168 -0.06 24.03 9.46
N GLU A 169 -0.59 25.23 9.28
CA GLU A 169 -2.00 25.45 8.88
C GLU A 169 -2.39 24.71 7.59
N ASP A 170 -1.44 24.49 6.67
CA ASP A 170 -1.64 23.86 5.36
C ASP A 170 -1.25 22.38 5.30
N ARG A 171 -0.69 21.79 6.37
CA ARG A 171 -0.07 20.45 6.31
C ARG A 171 -0.41 19.57 7.50
N LEU A 172 -0.85 18.36 7.17
CA LEU A 172 -0.99 17.26 8.11
C LEU A 172 0.12 16.23 7.93
N LEU A 173 0.63 15.72 9.05
CA LEU A 173 1.47 14.54 9.10
C LEU A 173 0.61 13.34 9.48
N PHE A 174 0.71 12.28 8.67
CA PHE A 174 0.23 10.95 9.01
C PHE A 174 1.45 10.08 9.28
N GLN A 175 1.52 9.51 10.49
CA GLN A 175 2.57 8.60 10.89
C GLN A 175 1.93 7.25 11.25
N ILE A 176 2.32 6.20 10.54
CA ILE A 176 1.91 4.82 10.81
C ILE A 176 3.12 4.14 11.44
N SER A 177 2.95 3.58 12.64
CA SER A 177 3.99 2.87 13.37
C SER A 177 3.52 1.46 13.69
N ASP A 178 4.33 0.47 13.38
CA ASP A 178 4.16 -0.92 13.81
C ASP A 178 5.28 -1.37 14.75
N SER A 179 5.19 -2.60 15.25
CA SER A 179 6.20 -3.24 16.11
C SER A 179 6.88 -4.43 15.43
N GLY A 180 6.98 -4.40 14.10
CA GLY A 180 7.67 -5.41 13.31
C GLY A 180 9.18 -5.35 13.46
N GLN A 181 9.86 -6.21 12.69
CA GLN A 181 11.32 -6.36 12.67
C GLN A 181 12.10 -5.10 12.23
N GLY A 182 11.40 -4.03 11.83
CA GLY A 182 12.00 -2.83 11.26
C GLY A 182 12.54 -3.07 9.85
N ILE A 183 13.18 -2.04 9.30
CA ILE A 183 13.78 -2.07 7.97
C ILE A 183 15.30 -1.91 8.17
N PRO A 184 16.13 -2.85 7.70
CA PRO A 184 17.58 -2.72 7.72
C PRO A 184 18.04 -1.41 7.05
N ALA A 185 19.05 -0.74 7.62
CA ALA A 185 19.45 0.60 7.18
C ALA A 185 19.92 0.66 5.72
N ASP A 186 20.56 -0.40 5.25
CA ASP A 186 20.99 -0.62 3.87
C ASP A 186 19.82 -0.74 2.89
N LYS A 187 18.62 -1.10 3.37
CA LYS A 187 17.40 -1.27 2.56
C LYS A 187 16.54 0.00 2.49
N ILE A 188 16.76 0.98 3.38
CA ILE A 188 15.96 2.23 3.44
C ILE A 188 16.01 3.04 2.14
N PRO A 189 17.17 3.25 1.46
CA PRO A 189 17.24 4.04 0.23
C PRO A 189 16.40 3.46 -0.92
N PHE A 190 16.05 2.18 -0.83
CA PHE A 190 15.41 1.40 -1.87
C PHE A 190 13.90 1.24 -1.68
N LEU A 191 13.32 1.72 -0.56
CA LEU A 191 11.92 1.45 -0.18
C LEU A 191 10.87 1.96 -1.16
N PHE A 192 11.17 3.06 -1.85
CA PHE A 192 10.27 3.70 -2.81
C PHE A 192 10.72 3.52 -4.26
N GLN A 193 11.75 2.70 -4.48
CA GLN A 193 12.10 2.28 -5.84
C GLN A 193 11.15 1.16 -6.28
N PRO A 194 10.66 1.21 -7.52
CA PRO A 194 9.91 0.08 -8.08
C PRO A 194 10.74 -1.20 -8.00
N PHE A 195 10.14 -2.29 -7.49
CA PHE A 195 10.64 -3.68 -7.59
C PHE A 195 11.90 -4.09 -6.80
N ASN A 196 12.31 -3.38 -5.75
CA ASN A 196 13.24 -3.96 -4.78
C ASN A 196 12.50 -4.89 -3.79
N LEU A 197 12.37 -6.17 -4.14
CA LEU A 197 12.04 -7.20 -3.16
C LEU A 197 13.14 -7.22 -2.09
N LEU A 198 12.82 -6.71 -0.89
CA LEU A 198 13.71 -6.73 0.28
C LEU A 198 13.96 -8.15 0.84
N MET A 199 13.70 -9.20 0.06
CA MET A 199 13.80 -10.61 0.43
C MET A 199 14.77 -11.34 -0.51
N LYS A 200 16.05 -10.97 -0.44
CA LYS A 200 17.15 -11.92 -0.64
C LYS A 200 18.06 -11.82 0.59
N GLY A 201 18.23 -12.94 1.25
CA GLY A 201 18.79 -13.11 2.60
C GLY A 201 18.05 -14.25 3.26
#